data_AF-A0A2N7R6U3-F1
#
_entry.id   AF-A0A2N7R6U3-F1
#
_cell.length_a   1.000
_cell.length_b   1.000
_cell.length_c   1.000
_cell.angle_alpha   90.00
_cell.angle_beta   90.00
_cell.angle_gamma   90.00
#
_symmetry.space_group_name_H-M   'P 1'
#
loop_
_entity.id
_entity.type
_entity.pdbx_description
1 polymer ?
#
loop_
_entity_poly.entity_id
_entity_poly.type
_entity_poly.pdbx_seq_one_letter_code
_entity_poly.pdbx_strand_id
1 'polypeptide(L)'
;MRIWIVALALLFSACSTPPMEVTQVPQMPSGVGVAAELQKRYDETIRMCNGASSQPAFLCSGLMLRATDTPNGFHVWDPSPGAIELGGMSFSYLRKDASFRHMPWDRNNGYIIYPVLKRPVGTVQTMVLCVFPIDGATWGRDKPGCGASDVYPVVSKRCQSQNITTAEQWVAHTFTHNVDYFRYQCSFDVRDEMNELAADSFYQAIRAIALKPVGRPGFNEFSELIIKTWPKGIPAQLPIEAFFYVDSGLAVARYNQRDFYNESKGKIVPIIKLTMPTSTQNARFELRQEDQDVAQSRLP
;
A
#
# COMPACT_ATOMS: atom_id res chain seq x y z
N MET A 1 -64.48 -59.71 27.36
CA MET A 1 -63.62 -58.63 27.91
C MET A 1 -62.33 -58.61 27.10
N ARG A 2 -62.08 -57.49 26.42
CA ARG A 2 -61.06 -57.11 25.41
C ARG A 2 -59.82 -58.00 25.17
N ILE A 3 -59.70 -58.45 23.91
CA ILE A 3 -58.48 -59.00 23.27
C ILE A 3 -57.64 -57.82 22.77
N TRP A 4 -56.36 -57.75 23.15
CA TRP A 4 -55.41 -56.74 22.69
C TRP A 4 -54.48 -57.33 21.62
N ILE A 5 -54.53 -56.77 20.42
CA ILE A 5 -53.60 -57.03 19.33
C ILE A 5 -52.46 -56.03 19.47
N VAL A 6 -51.23 -56.50 19.71
CA VAL A 6 -50.03 -55.67 19.69
C VAL A 6 -49.46 -55.68 18.27
N ALA A 7 -49.61 -54.57 17.55
CA ALA A 7 -48.98 -54.36 16.25
C ALA A 7 -47.51 -53.94 16.46
N LEU A 8 -46.58 -54.73 15.93
CA LEU A 8 -45.16 -54.44 15.93
C LEU A 8 -44.83 -53.51 14.76
N ALA A 9 -44.59 -52.23 15.02
CA ALA A 9 -44.16 -51.26 14.02
C ALA A 9 -42.63 -51.32 13.83
N LEU A 10 -42.18 -51.81 12.67
CA LEU A 10 -40.79 -51.74 12.23
C LEU A 10 -40.46 -50.31 11.80
N LEU A 11 -39.68 -49.60 12.63
CA LEU A 11 -39.11 -48.30 12.30
C LEU A 11 -37.88 -48.49 11.39
N PHE A 12 -38.03 -48.14 10.11
CA PHE A 12 -36.89 -47.97 9.20
C PHE A 12 -36.18 -46.66 9.54
N SER A 13 -35.02 -46.74 10.19
CA SER A 13 -34.09 -45.60 10.30
C SER A 13 -33.42 -45.37 8.96
N ALA A 14 -33.91 -44.39 8.20
CA ALA A 14 -33.17 -43.82 7.09
C ALA A 14 -32.01 -42.97 7.63
N CYS A 15 -30.77 -43.33 7.33
CA CYS A 15 -29.61 -42.48 7.57
C CYS A 15 -29.69 -41.26 6.63
N SER A 16 -30.21 -40.14 7.13
CA SER A 16 -30.09 -38.84 6.46
C SER A 16 -28.66 -38.34 6.65
N THR A 17 -27.81 -38.45 5.63
CA THR A 17 -26.52 -37.76 5.61
C THR A 17 -26.78 -36.25 5.59
N PRO A 18 -26.23 -35.46 6.54
CA PRO A 18 -26.36 -34.00 6.49
C PRO A 18 -25.75 -33.49 5.18
N PRO A 19 -26.38 -32.49 4.52
CA PRO A 19 -25.78 -31.87 3.35
C PRO A 19 -24.42 -31.31 3.75
N MET A 20 -23.38 -31.62 2.97
CA MET A 20 -22.08 -30.97 3.13
C MET A 20 -22.28 -29.47 2.99
N GLU A 21 -22.01 -28.74 4.08
CA GLU A 21 -21.94 -27.29 4.09
C GLU A 21 -20.77 -26.89 3.18
N VAL A 22 -21.08 -26.36 2.01
CA VAL A 22 -20.08 -25.81 1.08
C VAL A 22 -19.48 -24.61 1.79
N THR A 23 -18.33 -24.83 2.43
CA THR A 23 -17.50 -23.77 2.97
C THR A 23 -17.20 -22.82 1.82
N GLN A 24 -17.80 -21.62 1.81
CA GLN A 24 -17.53 -20.64 0.77
C GLN A 24 -16.04 -20.31 0.82
N VAL A 25 -15.31 -20.70 -0.22
CA VAL A 25 -13.95 -20.19 -0.45
C VAL A 25 -14.06 -18.67 -0.47
N PRO A 26 -13.27 -17.93 0.33
CA PRO A 26 -13.32 -16.46 0.30
C PRO A 26 -13.11 -15.99 -1.14
N GLN A 27 -14.18 -15.50 -1.77
CA GLN A 27 -14.13 -15.04 -3.14
C GLN A 27 -13.26 -13.78 -3.16
N MET A 28 -12.16 -13.80 -3.92
CA MET A 28 -11.35 -12.59 -4.11
C MET A 28 -12.27 -11.45 -4.57
N PRO A 29 -12.11 -10.22 -4.05
CA PRO A 29 -12.95 -9.11 -4.46
C PRO A 29 -12.93 -8.96 -5.98
N SER A 30 -14.10 -8.74 -6.58
CA SER A 30 -14.17 -8.38 -7.99
C SER A 30 -13.36 -7.10 -8.22
N GLY A 31 -12.87 -6.87 -9.45
CA GLY A 31 -12.13 -5.64 -9.76
C GLY A 31 -12.90 -4.36 -9.42
N VAL A 32 -14.23 -4.39 -9.50
CA VAL A 32 -15.12 -3.28 -9.09
C VAL A 32 -15.08 -3.08 -7.57
N GLY A 33 -15.08 -4.18 -6.81
CA GLY A 33 -14.91 -4.15 -5.36
C GLY A 33 -13.55 -3.61 -4.94
N VAL A 34 -12.48 -3.97 -5.66
CA VAL A 34 -11.13 -3.40 -5.44
C VAL A 34 -11.14 -1.89 -5.67
N ALA A 35 -11.66 -1.41 -6.80
CA ALA A 35 -11.77 0.03 -7.07
C ALA A 35 -12.54 0.79 -5.98
N ALA A 36 -13.66 0.24 -5.51
CA ALA A 36 -14.47 0.83 -4.45
C ALA A 36 -13.72 0.87 -3.09
N GLU A 37 -13.00 -0.19 -2.72
CA GLU A 37 -12.22 -0.24 -1.48
C GLU A 37 -11.00 0.69 -1.53
N LEU A 38 -10.39 0.88 -2.72
CA LEU A 38 -9.33 1.87 -2.92
C LEU A 38 -9.86 3.30 -2.72
N GLN A 39 -11.02 3.62 -3.32
CA GLN A 39 -11.67 4.91 -3.16
C GLN A 39 -12.03 5.17 -1.69
N LYS A 40 -12.63 4.18 -1.01
CA LYS A 40 -12.97 4.28 0.41
C LYS A 40 -11.75 4.58 1.28
N ARG A 41 -10.63 3.86 1.10
CA ARG A 41 -9.40 4.12 1.87
C ARG A 41 -8.74 5.45 1.55
N TYR A 42 -8.85 5.92 0.30
CA TYR A 42 -8.39 7.25 -0.06
C TYR A 42 -9.18 8.34 0.69
N ASP A 43 -10.51 8.19 0.79
CA ASP A 43 -11.40 9.16 1.45
C ASP A 43 -11.36 9.09 2.99
N GLU A 44 -10.92 7.97 3.57
CA GLU A 44 -10.92 7.71 5.01
C GLU A 44 -9.72 8.36 5.72
N THR A 45 -9.87 9.56 6.28
CA THR A 45 -8.79 10.33 6.94
C THR A 45 -8.65 10.04 8.45
N ILE A 46 -8.79 8.78 8.86
CA ILE A 46 -8.62 8.39 10.27
C ILE A 46 -7.18 8.60 10.74
N ARG A 47 -7.01 8.89 12.04
CA ARG A 47 -5.69 9.09 12.67
C ARG A 47 -4.96 7.77 12.91
N MET A 48 -5.69 6.74 13.31
CA MET A 48 -5.15 5.43 13.70
C MET A 48 -6.20 4.34 13.44
N CYS A 49 -5.74 3.12 13.24
CA CYS A 49 -6.62 1.97 13.07
C CYS A 49 -7.15 1.50 14.42
N ASN A 50 -8.43 1.08 14.46
CA ASN A 50 -9.07 0.50 15.64
C ASN A 50 -8.99 1.34 16.94
N GLY A 51 -8.69 2.64 16.83
CA GLY A 51 -8.46 3.51 18.01
C GLY A 51 -7.22 3.16 18.83
N ALA A 52 -6.29 2.35 18.30
CA ALA A 52 -5.08 1.92 19.00
C ALA A 52 -3.86 2.78 18.57
N SER A 53 -3.15 3.36 19.54
CA SER A 53 -1.96 4.19 19.30
C SER A 53 -0.76 3.41 18.75
N SER A 54 -0.75 2.09 18.94
CA SER A 54 0.18 1.15 18.30
C SER A 54 -0.19 0.78 16.86
N GLN A 55 -1.30 1.30 16.31
CA GLN A 55 -1.76 0.99 14.96
C GLN A 55 -1.87 2.26 14.08
N PRO A 56 -0.75 2.69 13.45
CA PRO A 56 -0.76 3.79 12.49
C PRO A 56 -1.79 3.61 11.37
N ALA A 57 -2.33 4.72 10.86
CA ALA A 57 -3.40 4.66 9.86
C ALA A 57 -3.03 3.92 8.56
N PHE A 58 -1.75 3.86 8.14
CA PHE A 58 -1.33 3.10 6.96
C PHE A 58 -1.64 1.59 7.05
N LEU A 59 -1.92 1.09 8.25
CA LEU A 59 -2.30 -0.31 8.46
C LEU A 59 -3.72 -0.63 7.99
N CYS A 60 -4.57 0.36 7.72
CA CYS A 60 -5.98 0.14 7.31
C CYS A 60 -6.58 1.19 6.35
N SER A 61 -5.99 2.39 6.26
CA SER A 61 -6.44 3.55 5.49
C SER A 61 -5.32 4.08 4.58
N GLY A 62 -5.71 4.85 3.57
CA GLY A 62 -4.83 5.34 2.52
C GLY A 62 -4.28 4.24 1.62
N LEU A 63 -3.51 4.64 0.62
CA LEU A 63 -3.00 3.77 -0.42
C LEU A 63 -1.48 3.81 -0.46
N MET A 64 -0.84 2.64 -0.33
CA MET A 64 0.59 2.47 -0.56
C MET A 64 0.81 2.09 -2.02
N LEU A 65 1.27 3.05 -2.82
CA LEU A 65 1.51 2.89 -4.25
C LEU A 65 3.00 2.83 -4.53
N ARG A 66 3.45 1.96 -5.42
CA ARG A 66 4.80 2.03 -5.98
C ARG A 66 4.69 2.27 -7.47
N ALA A 67 5.25 3.39 -7.92
CA ALA A 67 5.46 3.64 -9.32
C ALA A 67 6.62 2.77 -9.83
N THR A 68 6.51 2.25 -11.05
CA THR A 68 7.47 1.26 -11.58
C THR A 68 8.04 1.69 -12.93
N ASP A 69 9.26 1.22 -13.22
CA ASP A 69 9.85 1.31 -14.55
C ASP A 69 9.10 0.44 -15.54
N THR A 70 9.31 0.71 -16.84
CA THR A 70 8.95 -0.25 -17.87
C THR A 70 9.81 -1.51 -17.67
N PRO A 71 9.20 -2.69 -17.53
CA PRO A 71 9.93 -3.95 -17.35
C PRO A 71 10.92 -4.20 -18.48
N ASN A 72 12.15 -4.58 -18.13
CA ASN A 72 13.20 -4.94 -19.08
C ASN A 72 14.09 -6.05 -18.49
N GLY A 73 13.62 -7.30 -18.56
CA GLY A 73 14.32 -8.45 -17.99
C GLY A 73 14.24 -8.57 -16.46
N PHE A 74 13.30 -7.87 -15.83
CA PHE A 74 13.02 -7.96 -14.39
C PHE A 74 11.52 -7.84 -14.13
N HIS A 75 11.08 -8.33 -12.97
CA HIS A 75 9.71 -8.17 -12.51
C HIS A 75 9.58 -6.94 -11.62
N VAL A 76 8.59 -6.09 -11.87
CA VAL A 76 8.47 -4.78 -11.20
C VAL A 76 8.19 -4.84 -9.70
N TRP A 77 7.75 -6.00 -9.21
CA TRP A 77 7.50 -6.25 -7.79
C TRP A 77 8.71 -6.85 -7.05
N ASP A 78 9.74 -7.29 -7.77
CA ASP A 78 10.96 -7.77 -7.15
C ASP A 78 11.82 -6.56 -6.74
N PRO A 79 12.40 -6.55 -5.53
CA PRO A 79 13.32 -5.49 -5.15
C PRO A 79 14.52 -5.42 -6.09
N SER A 80 14.92 -4.20 -6.47
CA SER A 80 16.15 -3.97 -7.23
C SER A 80 17.40 -4.32 -6.39
N PRO A 81 18.57 -4.56 -7.01
CA PRO A 81 19.80 -4.79 -6.26
C PRO A 81 20.11 -3.70 -5.23
N GLY A 82 19.93 -2.43 -5.62
CA GLY A 82 20.11 -1.30 -4.69
C GLY A 82 19.11 -1.31 -3.54
N ALA A 83 17.84 -1.67 -3.78
CA ALA A 83 16.85 -1.82 -2.71
C ALA A 83 17.21 -2.97 -1.75
N ILE A 84 17.72 -4.09 -2.27
CA ILE A 84 18.21 -5.22 -1.45
C ILE A 84 19.38 -4.79 -0.59
N GLU A 85 20.37 -4.11 -1.16
CA GLU A 85 21.54 -3.61 -0.45
C GLU A 85 21.15 -2.60 0.64
N LEU A 86 20.24 -1.68 0.32
CA LEU A 86 19.72 -0.70 1.25
C LEU A 86 18.88 -1.36 2.35
N GLY A 87 18.08 -2.38 2.02
CA GLY A 87 17.15 -3.05 2.92
C GLY A 87 15.75 -2.42 2.96
N GLY A 88 15.47 -1.51 2.03
CA GLY A 88 14.20 -0.77 1.96
C GLY A 88 13.80 -0.44 0.51
N MET A 89 12.50 -0.29 0.30
CA MET A 89 11.89 0.08 -0.98
C MET A 89 10.93 1.25 -0.80
N SER A 90 11.04 2.21 -1.70
CA SER A 90 10.16 3.38 -1.76
C SER A 90 8.75 3.02 -2.23
N PHE A 91 7.77 3.53 -1.50
CA PHE A 91 6.36 3.61 -1.85
C PHE A 91 5.90 5.04 -1.63
N SER A 92 4.87 5.49 -2.32
CA SER A 92 4.16 6.72 -2.00
C SER A 92 2.90 6.39 -1.19
N TYR A 93 2.48 7.32 -0.35
CA TYR A 93 1.21 7.22 0.36
C TYR A 93 0.24 8.27 -0.14
N LEU A 94 -0.90 7.82 -0.66
CA LEU A 94 -1.96 8.67 -1.19
C LEU A 94 -3.20 8.56 -0.31
N ARG A 95 -3.64 9.69 0.20
CA ARG A 95 -4.89 9.85 0.94
C ARG A 95 -5.43 11.26 0.71
N LYS A 96 -6.73 11.49 0.93
CA LYS A 96 -7.37 12.79 0.69
C LYS A 96 -6.69 13.96 1.40
N ASP A 97 -6.15 13.75 2.60
CA ASP A 97 -5.40 14.73 3.41
C ASP A 97 -3.87 14.62 3.26
N ALA A 98 -3.37 13.67 2.46
CA ALA A 98 -1.96 13.46 2.14
C ALA A 98 -1.81 13.24 0.63
N SER A 99 -2.25 14.24 -0.13
CA SER A 99 -2.43 14.13 -1.58
C SER A 99 -1.25 14.72 -2.36
N PHE A 100 -1.03 14.20 -3.57
CA PHE A 100 0.00 14.66 -4.51
C PHE A 100 -0.49 14.54 -5.96
N ARG A 101 0.05 15.36 -6.87
CA ARG A 101 -0.60 15.65 -8.18
C ARG A 101 -0.02 14.89 -9.36
N HIS A 102 1.15 14.30 -9.22
CA HIS A 102 1.80 13.51 -10.27
C HIS A 102 2.56 12.36 -9.63
N MET A 103 2.75 11.29 -10.40
CA MET A 103 3.50 10.14 -9.90
C MET A 103 5.00 10.48 -9.81
N PRO A 104 5.74 9.80 -8.91
CA PRO A 104 7.19 9.95 -8.81
C PRO A 104 7.89 9.75 -10.15
N TRP A 105 8.82 10.65 -10.49
CA TRP A 105 9.71 10.56 -11.66
C TRP A 105 8.98 10.35 -12.99
N ASP A 106 7.84 11.04 -13.18
CA ASP A 106 7.01 11.00 -14.40
C ASP A 106 6.57 9.59 -14.83
N ARG A 107 6.50 8.67 -13.86
CA ARG A 107 6.09 7.28 -14.09
C ARG A 107 4.59 7.18 -14.21
N ASN A 108 4.10 6.61 -15.30
CA ASN A 108 2.66 6.55 -15.55
C ASN A 108 1.98 5.25 -15.10
N ASN A 109 2.67 4.37 -14.37
CA ASN A 109 2.14 3.08 -13.95
C ASN A 109 2.78 2.59 -12.65
N GLY A 110 2.17 1.57 -12.06
CA GLY A 110 2.71 0.91 -10.88
C GLY A 110 1.77 -0.14 -10.30
N TYR A 111 1.96 -0.41 -9.01
CA TYR A 111 1.06 -1.28 -8.25
C TYR A 111 0.73 -0.73 -6.86
N ILE A 112 -0.39 -1.16 -6.33
CA ILE A 112 -0.90 -0.87 -4.99
C ILE A 112 -0.83 -2.17 -4.19
N ILE A 113 -0.39 -2.07 -2.94
CA ILE A 113 -0.40 -3.20 -2.01
C ILE A 113 -1.53 -3.05 -0.99
N TYR A 114 -2.02 -4.18 -0.50
CA TYR A 114 -2.94 -4.20 0.63
C TYR A 114 -2.28 -3.59 1.87
N PRO A 115 -3.02 -2.84 2.69
CA PRO A 115 -2.59 -2.46 4.01
C PRO A 115 -2.60 -3.70 4.90
N VAL A 116 -1.69 -3.73 5.86
CA VAL A 116 -1.36 -4.96 6.62
C VAL A 116 -2.59 -5.60 7.27
N LEU A 117 -3.54 -4.82 7.79
CA LEU A 117 -4.73 -5.36 8.47
C LEU A 117 -5.83 -5.84 7.52
N LYS A 118 -5.71 -5.59 6.20
CA LYS A 118 -6.66 -6.05 5.18
C LYS A 118 -6.01 -6.99 4.15
N ARG A 119 -4.76 -7.41 4.36
CA ARG A 119 -4.05 -8.29 3.44
C ARG A 119 -4.69 -9.68 3.37
N PRO A 120 -4.72 -10.34 2.20
CA PRO A 120 -5.16 -11.72 2.09
C PRO A 120 -4.33 -12.65 2.99
N VAL A 121 -4.98 -13.65 3.59
CA VAL A 121 -4.31 -14.67 4.41
C VAL A 121 -3.21 -15.36 3.61
N GLY A 122 -2.07 -15.60 4.25
CA GLY A 122 -0.91 -16.26 3.62
C GLY A 122 -0.04 -15.35 2.74
N THR A 123 -0.40 -14.07 2.56
CA THR A 123 0.51 -13.10 1.92
C THR A 123 1.58 -12.59 2.88
N VAL A 124 2.65 -11.99 2.33
CA VAL A 124 3.69 -11.32 3.11
C VAL A 124 3.09 -10.16 3.91
N GLN A 125 3.46 -10.08 5.19
CA GLN A 125 3.23 -8.88 6.00
C GLN A 125 4.33 -7.86 5.72
N THR A 126 3.97 -6.75 5.10
CA THR A 126 4.91 -5.65 4.86
C THR A 126 5.21 -4.89 6.14
N MET A 127 6.41 -4.32 6.23
CA MET A 127 6.87 -3.51 7.37
C MET A 127 7.20 -2.11 6.87
N VAL A 128 6.43 -1.11 7.27
CA VAL A 128 6.74 0.30 7.00
C VAL A 128 7.76 0.77 8.03
N LEU A 129 8.91 1.26 7.57
CA LEU A 129 10.09 1.54 8.39
C LEU A 129 10.24 3.03 8.74
N CYS A 130 9.77 3.90 7.85
CA CYS A 130 9.74 5.34 8.06
C CYS A 130 8.87 6.02 7.01
N VAL A 131 8.56 7.29 7.26
CA VAL A 131 7.81 8.17 6.35
C VAL A 131 8.51 9.51 6.20
N PHE A 132 8.65 9.96 4.96
CA PHE A 132 9.09 11.29 4.57
C PHE A 132 7.89 12.07 4.00
N PRO A 133 7.59 13.28 4.52
CA PRO A 133 6.52 14.13 3.99
C PRO A 133 6.72 14.63 2.56
N ILE A 134 7.95 14.63 2.04
CA ILE A 134 8.32 14.88 0.63
C ILE A 134 9.31 13.79 0.18
N ASP A 135 9.74 13.76 -1.10
CA ASP A 135 10.76 12.81 -1.58
C ASP A 135 11.98 12.80 -0.64
N GLY A 136 12.32 11.63 -0.10
CA GLY A 136 13.39 11.45 0.87
C GLY A 136 14.78 11.37 0.24
N ALA A 137 14.93 11.24 -1.08
CA ALA A 137 16.21 10.92 -1.73
C ALA A 137 16.88 9.69 -1.09
N THR A 138 16.09 8.63 -0.89
CA THR A 138 16.39 7.53 0.05
C THR A 138 17.55 6.63 -0.35
N TRP A 139 17.96 6.67 -1.62
CA TRP A 139 19.16 5.98 -2.10
C TRP A 139 20.46 6.48 -1.46
N GLY A 140 20.51 7.76 -1.06
CA GLY A 140 21.67 8.40 -0.44
C GLY A 140 21.61 8.44 1.08
N ARG A 141 20.87 7.51 1.71
CA ARG A 141 20.64 7.50 3.17
C ARG A 141 21.15 6.22 3.83
N ASP A 142 21.49 6.34 5.10
CA ASP A 142 21.82 5.20 5.95
C ASP A 142 20.73 4.13 5.90
N LYS A 143 21.16 2.87 5.87
CA LYS A 143 20.29 1.70 5.81
C LYS A 143 19.26 1.75 6.96
N PRO A 144 17.96 1.50 6.71
CA PRO A 144 17.39 0.94 5.49
C PRO A 144 16.86 1.97 4.47
N GLY A 145 17.47 3.16 4.38
CA GLY A 145 16.95 4.30 3.62
C GLY A 145 16.15 5.29 4.49
N CYS A 146 16.10 5.05 5.79
CA CYS A 146 15.39 5.87 6.77
C CYS A 146 16.30 6.75 7.64
N GLY A 147 17.62 6.53 7.59
CA GLY A 147 18.56 7.25 8.43
C GLY A 147 19.06 8.55 7.78
N ALA A 148 20.24 8.98 8.21
CA ALA A 148 20.80 10.24 7.74
C ALA A 148 21.18 10.16 6.26
N SER A 149 21.00 11.26 5.53
CA SER A 149 21.60 11.43 4.20
C SER A 149 23.11 11.61 4.32
N ASP A 150 23.81 11.06 3.34
CA ASP A 150 25.23 11.28 3.04
C ASP A 150 25.64 12.76 2.98
N VAL A 151 24.75 13.65 2.54
CA VAL A 151 24.98 15.11 2.48
C VAL A 151 24.80 15.78 3.85
N TYR A 152 23.87 15.31 4.67
CA TYR A 152 23.52 15.92 5.96
C TYR A 152 23.53 14.91 7.12
N PRO A 153 24.66 14.25 7.41
CA PRO A 153 24.73 13.07 8.29
C PRO A 153 24.32 13.34 9.75
N VAL A 154 24.36 14.60 10.19
CA VAL A 154 24.04 14.98 11.56
C VAL A 154 22.56 15.32 11.73
N VAL A 155 21.98 16.04 10.77
CA VAL A 155 20.70 16.74 10.92
C VAL A 155 19.53 16.11 10.15
N SER A 156 19.80 15.11 9.33
CA SER A 156 18.78 14.42 8.52
C SER A 156 18.45 13.00 9.01
N LYS A 157 18.85 12.66 10.25
CA LYS A 157 18.52 11.39 10.94
C LYS A 157 17.01 11.25 11.13
N ARG A 158 16.55 10.13 11.69
CA ARG A 158 15.15 9.97 12.13
C ARG A 158 14.72 11.12 13.04
N CYS A 159 13.54 11.69 12.82
CA CYS A 159 13.05 12.89 13.50
C CYS A 159 13.05 12.73 15.03
N GLN A 160 12.60 11.58 15.53
CA GLN A 160 12.54 11.30 16.96
C GLN A 160 13.91 11.32 17.64
N SER A 161 14.98 10.92 16.93
CA SER A 161 16.36 10.98 17.47
C SER A 161 16.90 12.41 17.59
N GLN A 162 16.17 13.38 17.04
CA GLN A 162 16.51 14.79 17.00
C GLN A 162 15.50 15.66 17.76
N ASN A 163 14.61 15.06 18.55
CA ASN A 163 13.50 15.73 19.24
C ASN A 163 12.55 16.50 18.31
N ILE A 164 12.46 16.08 17.04
CA ILE A 164 11.44 16.54 16.09
C ILE A 164 10.31 15.51 16.14
N THR A 165 9.20 15.88 16.77
CA THR A 165 8.04 14.99 16.96
C THR A 165 6.76 15.58 16.42
N THR A 166 6.72 16.86 16.02
CA THR A 166 5.53 17.48 15.44
C THR A 166 5.74 17.88 13.98
N ALA A 167 4.63 18.00 13.25
CA ALA A 167 4.62 18.50 11.89
C ALA A 167 5.22 19.91 11.78
N GLU A 168 4.92 20.79 12.73
CA GLU A 168 5.44 22.15 12.80
C GLU A 168 6.96 22.18 12.97
N GLN A 169 7.48 21.34 13.87
CA GLN A 169 8.94 21.20 14.04
C GLN A 169 9.58 20.67 12.76
N TRP A 170 8.94 19.69 12.11
CA TRP A 170 9.44 19.15 10.84
C TRP A 170 9.48 20.21 9.74
N VAL A 171 8.44 21.04 9.61
CA VAL A 171 8.39 22.16 8.65
C VAL A 171 9.49 23.18 8.95
N ALA A 172 9.63 23.58 10.22
CA ALA A 172 10.64 24.55 10.64
C ALA A 172 12.06 24.04 10.39
N HIS A 173 12.33 22.75 10.65
CA HIS A 173 13.61 22.10 10.35
C HIS A 173 13.85 22.02 8.85
N THR A 174 12.91 21.39 8.12
CA THR A 174 13.11 21.03 6.73
C THR A 174 13.28 22.27 5.87
N PHE A 175 12.40 23.26 5.99
CA PHE A 175 12.41 24.45 5.15
C PHE A 175 13.38 25.55 5.61
N THR A 176 14.54 25.14 6.15
CA THR A 176 15.69 26.02 6.42
C THR A 176 16.23 26.60 5.11
N HIS A 177 16.69 27.85 5.12
CA HIS A 177 17.20 28.50 3.91
C HIS A 177 18.51 27.86 3.42
N ASN A 178 18.71 27.80 2.09
CA ASN A 178 19.93 27.33 1.42
C ASN A 178 20.35 25.88 1.73
N VAL A 179 19.37 24.98 1.96
CA VAL A 179 19.62 23.54 2.08
C VAL A 179 18.92 22.78 0.95
N ASP A 180 19.43 21.60 0.62
CA ASP A 180 18.70 20.63 -0.19
C ASP A 180 17.64 19.94 0.67
N TYR A 181 16.41 20.44 0.59
CA TYR A 181 15.27 20.00 1.41
C TYR A 181 15.04 18.49 1.38
N PHE A 182 15.22 17.84 0.23
CA PHE A 182 14.99 16.40 0.07
C PHE A 182 15.95 15.58 0.93
N ARG A 183 17.23 16.00 0.99
CA ARG A 183 18.27 15.38 1.80
C ARG A 183 18.33 15.90 3.23
N TYR A 184 17.94 17.14 3.47
CA TYR A 184 18.03 17.81 4.78
C TYR A 184 16.95 17.35 5.77
N GLN A 185 15.76 17.00 5.28
CA GLN A 185 14.66 16.54 6.10
C GLN A 185 15.03 15.31 6.95
N CYS A 186 14.36 15.18 8.08
CA CYS A 186 14.33 13.96 8.87
C CYS A 186 13.17 13.04 8.45
N SER A 187 13.28 11.74 8.74
CA SER A 187 12.21 10.75 8.53
C SER A 187 11.43 10.48 9.83
N PHE A 188 10.11 10.36 9.76
CA PHE A 188 9.32 9.91 10.91
C PHE A 188 9.46 8.40 11.09
N ASP A 189 9.89 7.95 12.26
CA ASP A 189 9.96 6.53 12.61
C ASP A 189 8.57 5.97 12.90
N VAL A 190 8.21 4.89 12.21
CA VAL A 190 6.89 4.24 12.34
C VAL A 190 7.02 2.71 12.48
N ARG A 191 8.23 2.23 12.79
CA ARG A 191 8.46 0.79 13.00
C ARG A 191 7.67 0.30 14.20
N ASP A 192 7.47 -1.02 14.26
CA ASP A 192 6.80 -1.67 15.38
C ASP A 192 7.46 -1.36 16.74
N GLU A 193 8.78 -1.08 16.78
CA GLU A 193 9.47 -0.68 18.02
C GLU A 193 8.99 0.67 18.58
N MET A 194 8.36 1.52 17.78
CA MET A 194 7.73 2.75 18.25
C MET A 194 6.47 2.47 19.09
N ASN A 195 5.87 1.29 18.95
CA ASN A 195 4.67 0.86 19.66
C ASN A 195 3.62 1.99 19.73
N GLU A 196 3.20 2.41 20.93
CA GLU A 196 2.18 3.45 21.13
C GLU A 196 2.54 4.84 20.57
N LEU A 197 3.80 5.07 20.17
CA LEU A 197 4.21 6.31 19.50
C LEU A 197 4.04 6.25 17.98
N ALA A 198 3.84 5.06 17.40
CA ALA A 198 3.83 4.86 15.96
C ALA A 198 2.68 5.63 15.29
N ALA A 199 1.46 5.56 15.85
CA ALA A 199 0.32 6.24 15.23
C ALA A 199 0.44 7.75 15.28
N ASP A 200 0.95 8.31 16.37
CA ASP A 200 1.20 9.75 16.44
C ASP A 200 2.32 10.16 15.47
N SER A 201 3.44 9.44 15.43
CA SER A 201 4.53 9.69 14.48
C SER A 201 4.04 9.73 13.03
N PHE A 202 3.25 8.72 12.61
CA PHE A 202 2.68 8.70 11.26
C PHE A 202 1.69 9.84 11.03
N TYR A 203 0.86 10.15 12.01
CA TYR A 203 -0.08 11.27 11.93
C TYR A 203 0.64 12.62 11.78
N GLN A 204 1.75 12.84 12.46
CA GLN A 204 2.57 14.05 12.31
C GLN A 204 3.21 14.13 10.92
N ALA A 205 3.60 13.00 10.34
CA ALA A 205 4.02 12.95 8.93
C ALA A 205 2.91 13.39 7.98
N ILE A 206 1.67 12.93 8.18
CA ILE A 206 0.49 13.37 7.39
C ILE A 206 0.25 14.87 7.55
N ARG A 207 0.28 15.38 8.79
CA ARG A 207 0.14 16.82 9.05
C ARG A 207 1.24 17.63 8.35
N ALA A 208 2.49 17.15 8.35
CA ALA A 208 3.60 17.80 7.67
C ALA A 208 3.38 17.91 6.16
N ILE A 209 2.79 16.89 5.52
CA ILE A 209 2.39 16.94 4.11
C ILE A 209 1.38 18.07 3.85
N ALA A 210 0.46 18.33 4.78
CA ALA A 210 -0.52 19.41 4.66
C ALA A 210 0.06 20.81 4.96
N LEU A 211 1.07 20.90 5.84
CA LEU A 211 1.68 22.15 6.28
C LEU A 211 2.85 22.62 5.41
N LYS A 212 3.34 21.80 4.47
CA LYS A 212 4.45 22.18 3.59
C LYS A 212 4.12 23.43 2.75
N PRO A 213 5.11 24.30 2.45
CA PRO A 213 4.90 25.46 1.60
C PRO A 213 4.33 25.07 0.23
N VAL A 214 3.19 25.68 -0.13
CA VAL A 214 2.53 25.47 -1.42
C VAL A 214 3.16 26.40 -2.47
N GLY A 215 3.17 25.97 -3.74
CA GLY A 215 3.47 26.84 -4.89
C GLY A 215 4.96 27.00 -5.22
N ARG A 216 5.84 26.24 -4.58
CA ARG A 216 7.24 26.13 -5.00
C ARG A 216 7.43 24.89 -5.91
N PRO A 217 8.05 25.01 -7.09
CA PRO A 217 8.41 23.85 -7.94
C PRO A 217 9.31 22.88 -7.15
N GLY A 218 9.05 21.57 -7.24
CA GLY A 218 9.78 20.51 -6.53
C GLY A 218 9.16 20.03 -5.20
N PHE A 219 8.19 20.73 -4.62
CA PHE A 219 7.62 20.37 -3.29
C PHE A 219 6.26 19.66 -3.35
N ASN A 220 5.70 19.47 -4.54
CA ASN A 220 4.37 18.91 -4.76
C ASN A 220 4.40 17.47 -5.31
N GLU A 221 5.54 16.79 -5.19
CA GLU A 221 5.79 15.55 -5.92
C GLU A 221 5.07 14.37 -5.30
N PHE A 222 5.47 13.93 -4.10
CA PHE A 222 4.86 12.79 -3.40
C PHE A 222 5.43 12.69 -1.98
N SER A 223 4.69 12.06 -1.08
CA SER A 223 5.26 11.54 0.17
C SER A 223 5.98 10.22 -0.12
N GLU A 224 6.96 9.86 0.71
CA GLU A 224 7.70 8.60 0.55
C GLU A 224 7.65 7.77 1.83
N LEU A 225 7.25 6.51 1.68
CA LEU A 225 7.29 5.46 2.69
C LEU A 225 8.41 4.51 2.31
N ILE A 226 9.20 4.11 3.30
CA ILE A 226 10.14 3.02 3.11
C ILE A 226 9.53 1.75 3.68
N ILE A 227 9.32 0.76 2.80
CA ILE A 227 8.88 -0.58 3.18
C ILE A 227 10.10 -1.51 3.14
N LYS A 228 10.25 -2.37 4.16
CA LYS A 228 11.30 -3.39 4.17
C LYS A 228 11.23 -4.25 2.92
N THR A 229 12.39 -4.58 2.35
CA THR A 229 12.47 -5.52 1.22
C THR A 229 11.90 -6.89 1.56
N TRP A 230 11.35 -7.55 0.55
CA TRP A 230 10.95 -8.96 0.59
C TRP A 230 11.86 -9.80 -0.34
N PRO A 231 11.90 -11.14 -0.18
CA PRO A 231 12.63 -11.99 -1.11
C PRO A 231 12.15 -11.82 -2.56
N LYS A 232 13.04 -12.01 -3.54
CA LYS A 232 12.67 -12.07 -4.96
C LYS A 232 11.93 -13.37 -5.29
N GLY A 233 11.16 -13.37 -6.37
CA GLY A 233 10.60 -14.62 -6.94
C GLY A 233 9.48 -15.25 -6.10
N ILE A 234 8.75 -14.43 -5.32
CA ILE A 234 7.60 -14.88 -4.51
C ILE A 234 6.26 -14.21 -4.89
N PRO A 235 5.95 -13.95 -6.18
CA PRO A 235 4.79 -13.16 -6.62
C PRO A 235 3.46 -13.66 -6.04
N ALA A 236 3.27 -14.97 -5.92
CA ALA A 236 2.06 -15.57 -5.34
C ALA A 236 1.82 -15.15 -3.86
N GLN A 237 2.89 -14.86 -3.12
CA GLN A 237 2.83 -14.45 -1.72
C GLN A 237 2.73 -12.94 -1.54
N LEU A 238 2.93 -12.15 -2.60
CA LEU A 238 2.93 -10.69 -2.47
C LEU A 238 1.51 -10.15 -2.26
N PRO A 239 1.32 -9.17 -1.35
CA PRO A 239 0.04 -8.55 -1.09
C PRO A 239 -0.29 -7.46 -2.13
N ILE A 240 -0.01 -7.71 -3.41
CA ILE A 240 -0.41 -6.80 -4.49
C ILE A 240 -1.93 -6.88 -4.64
N GLU A 241 -2.56 -5.71 -4.55
CA GLU A 241 -4.01 -5.52 -4.59
C GLU A 241 -4.49 -5.10 -5.98
N ALA A 242 -3.72 -4.21 -6.64
CA ALA A 242 -4.02 -3.72 -7.98
C ALA A 242 -2.75 -3.32 -8.71
N PHE A 243 -2.73 -3.51 -10.01
CA PHE A 243 -1.89 -2.68 -10.89
C PHE A 243 -2.65 -1.39 -11.18
N PHE A 244 -1.93 -0.31 -11.44
CA PHE A 244 -2.55 0.94 -11.84
C PHE A 244 -1.81 1.60 -12.99
N TYR A 245 -2.52 2.48 -13.67
CA TYR A 245 -1.94 3.46 -14.57
C TYR A 245 -2.57 4.83 -14.38
N VAL A 246 -1.81 5.85 -14.75
CA VAL A 246 -2.25 7.22 -15.00
C VAL A 246 -1.91 7.54 -16.46
N ASP A 247 -2.56 8.55 -17.04
CA ASP A 247 -2.24 9.08 -18.38
C ASP A 247 -1.95 7.99 -19.43
N SER A 248 -0.71 7.89 -19.92
CA SER A 248 -0.30 6.98 -20.99
C SER A 248 0.18 5.59 -20.53
N GLY A 249 0.08 5.25 -19.25
CA GLY A 249 0.72 4.05 -18.67
C GLY A 249 0.02 2.71 -18.88
N LEU A 250 -1.15 2.67 -19.55
CA LEU A 250 -1.98 1.46 -19.66
C LEU A 250 -1.23 0.27 -20.28
N ALA A 251 -0.41 0.50 -21.31
CA ALA A 251 0.33 -0.58 -21.96
C ALA A 251 1.29 -1.30 -21.00
N VAL A 252 1.96 -0.55 -20.11
CA VAL A 252 2.86 -1.11 -19.11
C VAL A 252 2.07 -1.81 -18.00
N ALA A 253 0.95 -1.25 -17.55
CA ALA A 253 0.09 -1.89 -16.56
C ALA A 253 -0.47 -3.24 -17.07
N ARG A 254 -0.86 -3.34 -18.34
CA ARG A 254 -1.27 -4.58 -19.00
C ARG A 254 -0.16 -5.62 -19.07
N TYR A 255 1.06 -5.19 -19.40
CA TYR A 255 2.22 -6.08 -19.32
C TYR A 255 2.40 -6.61 -17.89
N ASN A 256 2.45 -5.73 -16.89
CA ASN A 256 2.66 -6.10 -15.50
C ASN A 256 1.57 -7.04 -14.97
N GLN A 257 0.31 -6.84 -15.35
CA GLN A 257 -0.79 -7.73 -14.99
C GLN A 257 -0.57 -9.15 -15.55
N ARG A 258 -0.22 -9.28 -16.83
CA ARG A 258 0.03 -10.59 -17.47
C ARG A 258 1.25 -11.28 -16.88
N ASP A 259 2.34 -10.53 -16.70
CA ASP A 259 3.57 -11.01 -16.09
C ASP A 259 3.28 -11.56 -14.68
N PHE A 260 2.60 -10.78 -13.86
CA PHE A 260 2.24 -11.20 -12.50
C PHE A 260 1.33 -12.42 -12.48
N TYR A 261 0.33 -12.49 -13.37
CA TYR A 261 -0.55 -13.65 -13.48
C TYR A 261 0.24 -14.93 -13.79
N ASN A 262 1.18 -14.87 -14.74
CA ASN A 262 2.01 -16.01 -15.11
C ASN A 262 2.92 -16.44 -13.96
N GLU A 263 3.65 -15.48 -13.39
CA GLU A 263 4.65 -15.74 -12.35
C GLU A 263 4.03 -16.16 -11.01
N SER A 264 2.82 -15.67 -10.71
CA SER A 264 2.05 -16.07 -9.52
C SER A 264 1.28 -17.38 -9.69
N LYS A 265 1.37 -18.04 -10.84
CA LYS A 265 0.61 -19.26 -11.19
C LYS A 265 -0.90 -19.07 -11.13
N GLY A 266 -1.38 -17.94 -11.64
CA GLY A 266 -2.79 -17.69 -11.88
C GLY A 266 -3.47 -16.69 -10.94
N LYS A 267 -2.73 -15.95 -10.11
CA LYS A 267 -3.33 -14.92 -9.25
C LYS A 267 -3.78 -13.73 -10.10
N ILE A 268 -5.08 -13.47 -10.10
CA ILE A 268 -5.67 -12.34 -10.82
C ILE A 268 -5.63 -11.10 -9.95
N VAL A 269 -5.01 -10.04 -10.46
CA VAL A 269 -4.93 -8.71 -9.87
C VAL A 269 -5.46 -7.70 -10.90
N PRO A 270 -6.47 -6.87 -10.58
CA PRO A 270 -7.06 -5.95 -11.55
C PRO A 270 -6.11 -4.78 -11.88
N ILE A 271 -6.29 -4.23 -13.08
CA ILE A 271 -5.76 -2.92 -13.46
C ILE A 271 -6.80 -1.86 -13.11
N ILE A 272 -6.40 -0.86 -12.33
CA ILE A 272 -7.22 0.28 -11.93
C ILE A 272 -6.70 1.53 -12.63
N LYS A 273 -7.58 2.25 -13.32
CA LYS A 273 -7.26 3.59 -13.79
C LYS A 273 -7.28 4.53 -12.59
N LEU A 274 -6.14 5.15 -12.32
CA LEU A 274 -6.01 6.21 -11.34
C LEU A 274 -6.11 7.57 -12.06
N THR A 275 -7.13 8.36 -11.69
CA THR A 275 -7.15 9.78 -12.03
C THR A 275 -6.50 10.54 -10.88
N MET A 276 -5.37 11.19 -11.14
CA MET A 276 -4.64 11.96 -10.13
C MET A 276 -5.46 13.18 -9.64
N PRO A 277 -5.34 13.55 -8.36
CA PRO A 277 -6.03 14.71 -7.81
C PRO A 277 -5.45 16.02 -8.34
N THR A 278 -6.30 17.03 -8.47
CA THR A 278 -5.93 18.39 -8.87
C THR A 278 -6.21 19.37 -7.73
N SER A 279 -6.08 20.68 -7.95
CA SER A 279 -6.51 21.68 -6.96
C SER A 279 -8.02 21.70 -6.70
N THR A 280 -8.83 21.14 -7.61
CA THR A 280 -10.30 21.20 -7.55
C THR A 280 -10.96 19.83 -7.54
N GLN A 281 -10.21 18.75 -7.73
CA GLN A 281 -10.74 17.39 -7.84
C GLN A 281 -9.92 16.40 -7.01
N ASN A 282 -10.63 15.47 -6.36
CA ASN A 282 -10.03 14.35 -5.65
C ASN A 282 -9.56 13.25 -6.62
N ALA A 283 -8.69 12.37 -6.13
CA ALA A 283 -8.29 11.17 -6.86
C ALA A 283 -9.51 10.26 -7.09
N ARG A 284 -9.53 9.57 -8.23
CA ARG A 284 -10.57 8.58 -8.58
C ARG A 284 -9.95 7.27 -9.02
N PHE A 285 -10.57 6.17 -8.60
CA PHE A 285 -10.14 4.80 -8.88
C PHE A 285 -11.25 4.10 -9.68
N GLU A 286 -10.97 3.75 -10.92
CA GLU A 286 -11.94 3.17 -11.83
C GLU A 286 -11.45 1.81 -12.33
N LEU A 287 -12.30 0.78 -12.21
CA LEU A 287 -12.13 -0.43 -13.02
C LEU A 287 -12.71 -0.17 -14.41
N ARG A 288 -11.94 -0.47 -15.44
CA ARG A 288 -12.41 -0.53 -16.82
C ARG A 288 -12.18 -1.94 -17.35
N GLN A 289 -13.24 -2.56 -17.87
CA GLN A 289 -13.17 -3.97 -18.27
C GLN A 289 -12.30 -4.15 -19.51
N GLU A 290 -12.28 -3.15 -20.38
CA GLU A 290 -11.43 -3.08 -21.56
C GLU A 290 -9.95 -2.96 -21.21
N ASP A 291 -9.59 -2.45 -20.02
CA ASP A 291 -8.19 -2.32 -19.60
C ASP A 291 -7.56 -3.65 -19.21
N GLN A 292 -8.38 -4.64 -18.83
CA GLN A 292 -7.91 -5.93 -18.32
C GLN A 292 -7.42 -6.85 -19.45
N ASP A 293 -6.18 -7.31 -19.33
CA ASP A 293 -5.60 -8.36 -20.17
C ASP A 293 -5.81 -9.75 -19.58
N VAL A 294 -5.95 -9.83 -18.25
CA VAL A 294 -6.35 -11.03 -17.51
C VAL A 294 -7.63 -10.73 -16.74
N ALA A 295 -8.71 -11.48 -17.00
CA ALA A 295 -10.00 -11.27 -16.33
C ALA A 295 -10.65 -12.59 -15.92
N GLN A 296 -11.34 -12.60 -14.78
CA GLN A 296 -12.13 -13.77 -14.32
C GLN A 296 -13.19 -14.19 -15.35
N SER A 297 -13.75 -13.26 -16.12
CA SER A 297 -14.72 -13.54 -17.19
C SER A 297 -14.11 -14.06 -18.50
N ARG A 298 -12.77 -14.17 -18.58
CA ARG A 298 -12.02 -14.70 -19.73
C ARG A 298 -11.22 -15.96 -19.40
N LEU A 299 -11.37 -16.52 -18.20
CA LEU A 299 -10.89 -17.86 -17.89
C LEU A 299 -11.89 -18.88 -18.46
N PRO A 300 -11.44 -19.98 -19.08
CA PRO A 300 -12.32 -21.07 -19.50
C PRO A 300 -13.09 -21.68 -18.32
#